data_AF-A0A1C5WWR7-F1
#
_entry.id   AF-A0A1C5WWR7-F1
#
_cell.length_a   1.000
_cell.length_b   1.000
_cell.length_c   1.000
_cell.angle_alpha   90.00
_cell.angle_beta   90.00
_cell.angle_gamma   90.00
#
_symmetry.space_group_name_H-M   'P 1'
#
loop_
_entity.id
_entity.type
_entity.pdbx_description
1 polymer ?
#
loop_
_entity_poly.entity_id
_entity_poly.type
_entity_poly.pdbx_seq_one_letter_code
_entity_poly.pdbx_strand_id
1 'polypeptide(L)'
;MTPEQRHICMSHVKSKNTKPEMIVRQFLFAHGFRYRIHVTNLPGKPDIVLRKYKTVIFVNGCFWHGHDHCNIYSFPKSNVEFWKQKIERNKERDLRERIQLRIMGWHVIQLWECQLKPQKRINTLRGLEQTLNHIFLINKGCEIKHYEEYQMKNDIAAEPSLKYGMKDFKEDITKI
;
A
#
# COMPACT_ATOMS: atom_id res chain seq x y z
N MET A 1 4.11 -10.77 -36.20
CA MET A 1 4.43 -9.35 -35.92
C MET A 1 5.63 -8.95 -36.75
N THR A 2 5.46 -8.00 -37.66
CA THR A 2 6.53 -7.50 -38.54
C THR A 2 7.57 -6.69 -37.73
N PRO A 3 8.80 -6.48 -38.25
CA PRO A 3 9.80 -5.65 -37.59
C PRO A 3 9.32 -4.22 -37.32
N GLU A 4 8.59 -3.60 -38.25
CA GLU A 4 8.01 -2.26 -38.11
C GLU A 4 6.96 -2.20 -37.00
N GLN A 5 6.07 -3.19 -36.93
CA GLN A 5 5.10 -3.30 -35.84
C GLN A 5 5.80 -3.43 -34.49
N ARG A 6 6.89 -4.21 -34.40
CA ARG A 6 7.68 -4.34 -33.16
C ARG A 6 8.32 -3.03 -32.76
N HIS A 7 8.88 -2.30 -33.71
CA HIS A 7 9.47 -0.98 -33.47
C HIS A 7 8.43 -0.01 -32.89
N ILE A 8 7.24 0.07 -33.49
CA ILE A 8 6.13 0.92 -33.01
C ILE A 8 5.63 0.48 -31.62
N CYS A 9 5.53 -0.83 -31.36
CA CYS A 9 5.17 -1.30 -30.03
C CYS A 9 6.23 -0.94 -28.99
N MET A 10 7.52 -1.07 -29.32
CA MET A 10 8.62 -0.69 -28.42
C MET A 10 8.67 0.82 -28.16
N SER A 11 8.37 1.66 -29.16
CA SER A 11 8.34 3.12 -28.97
C SER A 11 7.21 3.60 -28.06
N HIS A 12 6.13 2.82 -27.95
CA HIS A 12 5.02 3.11 -27.03
C HIS A 12 5.26 2.64 -25.58
N VAL A 13 6.33 1.88 -25.31
CA VAL A 13 6.68 1.47 -23.95
C VAL A 13 7.19 2.69 -23.18
N LYS A 14 6.34 3.23 -22.30
CA LYS A 14 6.68 4.36 -21.44
C LYS A 14 7.58 3.91 -20.28
N SER A 15 8.56 4.75 -19.95
CA SER A 15 9.45 4.53 -18.80
C SER A 15 8.91 5.05 -17.46
N LYS A 16 7.80 5.81 -17.48
CA LYS A 16 7.19 6.44 -16.30
C LYS A 16 5.67 6.52 -16.47
N ASN A 17 4.95 6.59 -15.36
CA ASN A 17 3.49 6.71 -15.32
C ASN A 17 2.82 5.59 -16.11
N THR A 18 3.33 4.38 -15.97
CA THR A 18 2.71 3.21 -16.58
C THR A 18 1.34 2.96 -15.95
N LYS A 19 0.45 2.26 -16.66
CA LYS A 19 -0.88 1.89 -16.15
C LYS A 19 -0.82 1.22 -14.76
N PRO A 20 0.04 0.22 -14.48
CA PRO A 20 0.14 -0.37 -13.15
C PRO A 20 0.58 0.63 -12.08
N GLU A 21 1.54 1.52 -12.35
CA GLU A 21 1.93 2.58 -11.41
C GLU A 21 0.75 3.49 -11.07
N MET A 22 -0.02 3.92 -12.08
CA MET A 22 -1.17 4.80 -11.87
C MET A 22 -2.24 4.15 -10.99
N ILE A 23 -2.49 2.84 -11.15
CA ILE A 23 -3.47 2.11 -10.34
C ILE A 23 -3.07 2.13 -8.86
N VAL A 24 -1.81 1.82 -8.55
CA VAL A 24 -1.31 1.82 -7.17
C VAL A 24 -1.36 3.23 -6.59
N ARG A 25 -0.97 4.25 -7.38
CA ARG A 25 -0.98 5.66 -6.99
C ARG A 25 -2.38 6.18 -6.66
N GLN A 26 -3.37 5.85 -7.47
CA GLN A 26 -4.77 6.23 -7.22
C GLN A 26 -5.30 5.55 -5.96
N PHE A 27 -5.01 4.25 -5.79
CA PHE A 27 -5.41 3.50 -4.61
C PHE A 27 -4.82 4.11 -3.33
N LEU A 28 -3.50 4.34 -3.29
CA LEU A 28 -2.82 4.91 -2.13
C LEU A 28 -3.38 6.29 -1.76
N PHE A 29 -3.62 7.15 -2.77
CA PHE A 29 -4.20 8.46 -2.54
C PHE A 29 -5.63 8.39 -1.98
N ALA A 30 -6.47 7.51 -2.54
CA ALA A 30 -7.85 7.30 -2.09
C ALA A 30 -7.93 6.79 -0.64
N HIS A 31 -6.92 6.04 -0.17
CA HIS A 31 -6.85 5.52 1.21
C HIS A 31 -6.03 6.45 2.15
N GLY A 32 -5.75 7.69 1.72
CA GLY A 32 -5.11 8.70 2.58
C GLY A 32 -3.59 8.59 2.73
N PHE A 33 -2.93 7.68 2.02
CA PHE A 33 -1.48 7.55 2.04
C PHE A 33 -0.82 8.68 1.21
N ARG A 34 0.00 9.50 1.87
CA ARG A 34 0.81 10.52 1.22
C ARG A 34 2.14 9.93 0.77
N TYR A 35 2.43 10.04 -0.52
CA TYR A 35 3.65 9.53 -1.14
C TYR A 35 4.35 10.59 -1.99
N ARG A 36 5.63 10.35 -2.27
CA ARG A 36 6.42 11.08 -3.26
C ARG A 36 6.75 10.15 -4.43
N ILE A 37 6.83 10.73 -5.63
CA ILE A 37 7.27 10.06 -6.85
C ILE A 37 8.60 10.65 -7.29
N HIS A 38 9.33 9.93 -8.15
CA HIS A 38 10.57 10.40 -8.79
C HIS A 38 11.65 10.84 -7.80
N VAL A 39 11.80 10.12 -6.69
CA VAL A 39 12.85 10.40 -5.70
C VAL A 39 14.19 9.92 -6.25
N THR A 40 15.05 10.87 -6.66
CA THR A 40 16.39 10.59 -7.22
C THR A 40 17.43 10.27 -6.15
N ASN A 41 17.18 10.64 -4.90
CA ASN A 41 18.15 10.50 -3.81
C ASN A 41 18.18 9.09 -3.21
N LEU A 42 17.38 8.16 -3.74
CA LEU A 42 17.33 6.78 -3.28
C LEU A 42 17.83 5.84 -4.40
N PRO A 43 18.57 4.77 -4.05
CA PRO A 43 19.03 3.79 -5.01
C PRO A 43 17.84 3.13 -5.73
N GLY A 44 18.00 2.92 -7.03
CA GLY A 44 16.96 2.34 -7.89
C GLY A 44 15.82 3.25 -8.31
N LYS A 45 15.79 4.52 -7.88
CA LYS A 45 14.74 5.49 -8.23
C LYS A 45 13.34 4.89 -8.03
N PRO A 46 12.98 4.51 -6.79
CA PRO A 46 11.70 3.87 -6.50
C PRO A 46 10.51 4.67 -7.03
N ASP A 47 9.50 3.96 -7.52
CA ASP A 47 8.31 4.58 -8.14
C ASP A 47 7.53 5.40 -7.11
N ILE A 48 7.37 4.84 -5.91
CA ILE A 48 6.58 5.43 -4.83
C ILE A 48 7.35 5.35 -3.52
N VAL A 49 7.48 6.49 -2.84
CA VAL A 49 8.17 6.61 -1.55
C VAL A 49 7.23 7.14 -0.49
N LEU A 50 7.08 6.37 0.59
CA LEU A 50 6.25 6.66 1.76
C LEU A 50 7.15 6.95 2.96
N ARG A 51 7.60 8.21 3.10
CA ARG A 51 8.55 8.63 4.16
C ARG A 51 8.03 8.36 5.57
N LYS A 52 6.74 8.61 5.82
CA LYS A 52 6.09 8.37 7.13
C LYS A 52 6.20 6.90 7.58
N TYR A 53 6.21 5.98 6.62
CA TYR A 53 6.23 4.54 6.85
C TYR A 53 7.64 3.95 6.68
N LYS A 54 8.66 4.79 6.39
CA LYS A 54 9.97 4.36 5.89
C LYS A 54 9.88 3.25 4.83
N THR A 55 8.91 3.36 3.93
CA THR A 55 8.61 2.30 2.95
C THR A 55 8.79 2.83 1.52
N VAL A 56 9.39 2.01 0.66
CA VAL A 56 9.49 2.23 -0.78
C VAL A 56 8.77 1.12 -1.53
N ILE A 57 8.08 1.48 -2.60
CA ILE A 57 7.34 0.53 -3.45
C ILE A 57 7.90 0.61 -4.86
N PHE A 58 8.26 -0.55 -5.39
CA PHE A 58 8.63 -0.77 -6.79
C PHE A 58 7.48 -1.45 -7.52
N VAL A 59 7.08 -0.91 -8.67
CA VAL A 59 6.04 -1.46 -9.54
C VAL A 59 6.71 -2.07 -10.76
N ASN A 60 7.05 -3.35 -10.66
CA ASN A 60 7.84 -4.05 -11.66
C ASN A 60 6.95 -4.65 -12.76
N GLY A 61 7.30 -4.36 -14.01
CA GLY A 61 6.75 -5.07 -15.16
C GLY A 61 7.23 -6.52 -15.18
N CYS A 62 6.31 -7.48 -15.31
CA CYS A 62 6.67 -8.91 -15.23
C CYS A 62 7.67 -9.33 -16.32
N PHE A 63 7.59 -8.73 -17.50
CA PHE A 63 8.48 -9.02 -18.63
C PHE A 63 9.91 -8.51 -18.41
N TRP A 64 10.08 -7.27 -17.94
CA TRP A 64 11.38 -6.60 -17.88
C TRP A 64 12.26 -7.05 -16.71
N HIS A 65 11.63 -7.51 -15.63
CA HIS A 65 12.31 -7.96 -14.42
C HIS A 65 12.24 -9.49 -14.22
N GLY A 66 11.69 -10.22 -15.20
CA GLY A 66 11.66 -11.68 -15.22
C GLY A 66 10.91 -12.30 -14.03
N HIS A 67 9.62 -12.03 -13.91
CA HIS A 67 8.82 -12.60 -12.82
C HIS A 67 8.66 -14.12 -12.97
N ASP A 68 9.16 -14.87 -11.99
CA ASP A 68 9.04 -16.32 -11.94
C ASP A 68 7.57 -16.74 -11.69
N HIS A 69 7.12 -17.85 -12.27
CA HIS A 69 5.75 -18.38 -12.14
C HIS A 69 4.62 -17.43 -12.58
N CYS A 70 4.84 -16.59 -13.59
CA CYS A 70 3.84 -15.65 -14.09
C CYS A 70 3.28 -16.08 -15.45
N ASN A 71 1.95 -16.23 -15.57
CA ASN A 71 1.28 -16.54 -16.86
C ASN A 71 1.45 -15.45 -17.94
N ILE A 72 1.83 -14.23 -17.55
CA ILE A 72 2.06 -13.10 -18.48
C ILE A 72 3.50 -13.10 -18.98
N TYR A 73 4.39 -13.73 -18.22
CA TYR A 73 5.79 -13.80 -18.58
C TYR A 73 5.95 -14.85 -19.68
N SER A 74 6.16 -14.40 -20.91
CA SER A 74 6.49 -15.25 -22.04
C SER A 74 7.81 -14.78 -22.63
N PHE A 75 8.77 -15.71 -22.72
CA PHE A 75 10.04 -15.42 -23.35
C PHE A 75 9.82 -15.15 -24.85
N PRO A 76 10.40 -14.06 -25.40
CA PRO A 76 10.33 -13.82 -26.83
C PRO A 76 11.08 -14.95 -27.55
N LYS A 77 10.48 -15.51 -28.60
CA LYS A 77 11.09 -16.58 -29.42
C LYS A 77 12.28 -16.08 -30.26
N SER A 78 12.45 -14.76 -30.38
CA SER A 78 13.53 -14.10 -31.13
C SER A 78 14.54 -13.43 -30.18
N ASN A 79 15.83 -13.47 -30.51
CA ASN A 79 16.92 -12.86 -29.74
C ASN A 79 16.96 -13.32 -28.27
N VAL A 80 16.72 -14.60 -28.03
CA VAL A 80 16.58 -15.21 -26.70
C VAL A 80 17.78 -14.88 -25.82
N GLU A 81 19.01 -15.05 -26.33
CA GLU A 81 20.23 -14.82 -25.56
C GLU A 81 20.38 -13.37 -25.11
N PHE A 82 20.11 -12.40 -26.00
CA PHE A 82 20.09 -10.98 -25.67
C PHE A 82 19.08 -10.66 -24.56
N TRP A 83 17.86 -11.20 -24.66
CA TRP A 83 16.81 -10.98 -23.67
C TRP A 83 17.14 -11.63 -22.34
N LYS A 84 17.69 -12.84 -22.34
CA LYS A 84 18.14 -13.55 -21.14
C LYS A 84 19.20 -12.74 -20.39
N GLN A 85 20.27 -12.32 -21.08
CA GLN A 85 21.32 -11.49 -20.46
C GLN A 85 20.81 -10.11 -20.00
N LYS A 86 19.83 -9.53 -20.70
CA LYS A 86 19.23 -8.25 -20.29
C LYS A 86 18.39 -8.39 -19.03
N ILE A 87 17.56 -9.43 -18.95
CA ILE A 87 16.70 -9.69 -17.79
C ILE A 87 17.57 -10.05 -16.58
N GLU A 88 18.61 -10.86 -16.76
CA GLU A 88 19.52 -11.24 -15.66
C GLU A 88 20.21 -10.01 -15.06
N ARG A 89 20.79 -9.14 -15.92
CA ARG A 89 21.38 -7.88 -15.46
C ARG A 89 20.40 -6.98 -14.72
N ASN A 90 19.13 -6.94 -15.15
CA ASN A 90 18.09 -6.20 -14.45
C ASN A 90 17.80 -6.81 -13.07
N LYS A 91 17.67 -8.14 -12.97
CA LYS A 91 17.47 -8.85 -11.69
C LYS A 91 18.62 -8.59 -10.71
N GLU A 92 19.87 -8.70 -11.16
CA GLU A 92 21.06 -8.42 -10.36
C GLU A 92 21.11 -6.96 -9.88
N ARG A 93 20.75 -6.03 -10.74
CA ARG A 93 20.67 -4.61 -10.40
C ARG A 93 19.59 -4.34 -9.36
N ASP A 94 18.37 -4.84 -9.58
CA ASP A 94 17.26 -4.69 -8.64
C ASP A 94 17.61 -5.27 -7.27
N LEU A 95 18.28 -6.43 -7.23
CA LEU A 95 18.72 -7.05 -5.99
C LEU A 95 19.69 -6.15 -5.22
N ARG A 96 20.69 -5.58 -5.89
CA ARG A 96 21.64 -4.64 -5.27
C ARG A 96 20.94 -3.40 -4.72
N GLU A 97 20.04 -2.80 -5.51
CA GLU A 97 19.29 -1.61 -5.09
C GLU A 97 18.39 -1.91 -3.89
N ARG A 98 17.71 -3.06 -3.88
CA ARG A 98 16.88 -3.52 -2.74
C ARG A 98 17.71 -3.74 -1.47
N ILE A 99 18.90 -4.33 -1.59
CA ILE A 99 19.80 -4.53 -0.44
C ILE A 99 20.24 -3.19 0.13
N GLN A 100 20.67 -2.25 -0.72
CA GLN A 100 21.06 -0.91 -0.27
C GLN A 100 19.94 -0.19 0.46
N LEU A 101 18.71 -0.24 -0.07
CA LEU A 101 17.54 0.37 0.58
C LEU A 101 17.25 -0.25 1.95
N ARG A 102 17.36 -1.56 2.08
CA ARG A 102 17.18 -2.26 3.37
C ARG A 102 18.24 -1.86 4.39
N ILE A 103 19.51 -1.77 3.96
CA ILE A 103 20.62 -1.32 4.83
C ILE A 103 20.39 0.12 5.31
N MET A 104 19.83 0.98 4.45
CA MET A 104 19.43 2.35 4.81
C MET A 104 18.19 2.41 5.74
N GLY A 105 17.64 1.26 6.14
CA GLY A 105 16.48 1.17 7.04
C GLY A 105 15.14 1.39 6.36
N TRP A 106 15.05 1.21 5.03
CA TRP A 106 13.79 1.27 4.30
C TRP A 106 13.17 -0.11 4.14
N HIS A 107 11.86 -0.20 4.35
CA HIS A 107 11.06 -1.35 3.95
C HIS A 107 10.84 -1.31 2.44
N VAL A 108 11.16 -2.40 1.76
CA VAL A 108 11.06 -2.48 0.31
C VAL A 108 9.93 -3.43 -0.07
N ILE A 109 8.92 -2.91 -0.75
CA ILE A 109 7.78 -3.68 -1.27
C ILE A 109 7.90 -3.73 -2.79
N GLN A 110 7.75 -4.93 -3.35
CA GLN A 110 7.73 -5.14 -4.79
C GLN A 110 6.32 -5.56 -5.20
N LEU A 111 5.71 -4.80 -6.10
CA LEU A 111 4.43 -5.12 -6.71
C LEU A 111 4.65 -5.46 -8.17
N TRP A 112 4.14 -6.61 -8.58
CA TRP A 112 4.25 -7.07 -9.95
C TRP A 112 3.00 -6.69 -10.75
N GLU A 113 3.20 -6.33 -12.02
CA GLU A 113 2.11 -6.00 -12.93
C GLU A 113 1.00 -7.08 -12.98
N CYS A 114 1.37 -8.37 -12.89
CA CYS A 114 0.41 -9.47 -12.89
C CYS A 114 -0.52 -9.47 -11.67
N GLN A 115 -0.08 -8.93 -10.54
CA GLN A 115 -0.86 -8.81 -9.31
C GLN A 115 -1.84 -7.63 -9.40
N LEU A 116 -1.59 -6.67 -10.28
CA LEU A 116 -2.42 -5.48 -10.51
C LEU A 116 -3.50 -5.69 -11.59
N LYS A 117 -3.62 -6.90 -12.14
CA LYS A 117 -4.71 -7.25 -13.04
C LYS A 117 -6.07 -7.26 -12.33
N PRO A 118 -7.18 -6.98 -13.03
CA PRO A 118 -8.52 -6.87 -12.44
C PRO A 118 -8.92 -7.99 -11.48
N GLN A 119 -8.54 -9.24 -11.79
CA GLN A 119 -8.87 -10.40 -10.96
C GLN A 119 -8.20 -10.41 -9.58
N LYS A 120 -6.97 -9.87 -9.46
CA LYS A 120 -6.17 -9.94 -8.23
C LYS A 120 -5.94 -8.58 -7.56
N ARG A 121 -6.14 -7.48 -8.31
CA ARG A 121 -5.77 -6.11 -7.88
C ARG A 121 -6.34 -5.73 -6.52
N ILE A 122 -7.60 -6.06 -6.23
CA ILE A 122 -8.26 -5.62 -4.99
C ILE A 122 -7.58 -6.28 -3.79
N ASN A 123 -7.32 -7.59 -3.87
CA ASN A 123 -6.68 -8.34 -2.79
C ASN A 123 -5.23 -7.90 -2.59
N THR A 124 -4.48 -7.69 -3.66
CA THR A 124 -3.11 -7.18 -3.58
C THR A 124 -3.05 -5.79 -2.97
N LEU A 125 -3.94 -4.88 -3.37
CA LEU A 125 -3.96 -3.51 -2.85
C LEU A 125 -4.41 -3.44 -1.38
N ARG A 126 -5.38 -4.27 -0.97
CA ARG A 126 -5.75 -4.43 0.44
C ARG A 126 -4.60 -4.99 1.28
N GLY A 127 -3.88 -6.00 0.76
CA GLY A 127 -2.69 -6.54 1.42
C GLY A 127 -1.57 -5.50 1.56
N LEU A 128 -1.40 -4.63 0.55
CA LEU A 128 -0.47 -3.50 0.61
C LEU A 128 -0.84 -2.53 1.74
N GLU A 129 -2.11 -2.13 1.82
CA GLU A 129 -2.61 -1.26 2.89
C GLU A 129 -2.35 -1.85 4.28
N GLN A 130 -2.71 -3.13 4.49
CA GLN A 130 -2.48 -3.83 5.75
C GLN A 130 -0.99 -3.85 6.12
N THR A 131 -0.13 -4.13 5.14
CA THR A 131 1.32 -4.16 5.34
C THR A 131 1.85 -2.78 5.75
N LEU A 132 1.41 -1.71 5.10
CA LEU A 132 1.81 -0.34 5.45
C LEU A 132 1.36 0.04 6.87
N ASN A 133 0.12 -0.30 7.24
CA ASN A 133 -0.38 -0.04 8.59
C ASN A 133 0.40 -0.82 9.65
N HIS A 134 0.71 -2.09 9.39
CA HIS A 134 1.52 -2.91 10.28
C HIS A 134 2.94 -2.34 10.45
N ILE A 135 3.61 -1.95 9.36
CA ILE A 135 4.92 -1.29 9.40
C ILE A 135 4.87 0.01 10.21
N PHE A 136 3.80 0.79 10.05
CA PHE A 136 3.63 2.02 10.82
C PHE A 136 3.54 1.77 12.32
N LEU A 137 2.74 0.76 12.72
CA LEU A 137 2.58 0.39 14.12
C LEU A 137 3.89 -0.10 14.74
N ILE A 138 4.63 -0.97 14.04
CA ILE A 138 5.94 -1.44 14.49
C ILE A 138 6.90 -0.26 14.67
N ASN A 139 7.00 0.62 13.68
CA ASN A 139 7.95 1.72 13.70
C ASN A 139 7.60 2.82 14.72
N LYS A 140 6.32 2.96 15.07
CA LYS A 140 5.87 3.93 16.07
C LYS A 140 6.25 3.52 17.49
N GLY A 141 6.49 2.23 17.73
CA GLY A 141 6.55 1.67 19.08
C GLY A 141 5.19 1.81 19.75
N CYS A 142 4.49 0.71 19.99
CA CYS A 142 3.33 0.75 20.88
C CYS A 142 3.83 0.99 22.31
N GLU A 143 4.00 2.26 22.70
CA GLU A 143 3.69 2.63 24.08
C GLU A 143 2.18 2.46 24.22
N ILE A 144 1.78 1.30 24.73
CA ILE A 144 0.42 1.13 25.24
C ILE A 144 0.32 2.15 26.36
N LYS A 145 -0.39 3.26 26.12
CA LYS A 145 -0.76 4.19 27.19
C LYS A 145 -1.66 3.41 28.12
N HIS A 146 -1.11 2.92 29.23
CA HIS A 146 -1.90 2.35 30.29
C HIS A 146 -2.74 3.49 30.84
N TYR A 147 -4.03 3.52 30.47
CA TYR A 147 -4.97 4.33 31.21
C TYR A 147 -5.01 3.71 32.60
N GLU A 148 -4.60 4.45 33.62
CA GLU A 148 -4.84 4.02 34.99
C GLU A 148 -6.35 3.81 35.12
N GLU A 149 -6.76 2.59 35.48
CA GLU A 149 -8.14 2.35 35.87
C GLU A 149 -8.43 3.30 37.02
N TYR A 150 -9.28 4.29 36.76
CA TYR A 150 -9.79 5.15 37.80
C TYR A 150 -10.56 4.24 38.75
N GLN A 151 -9.92 3.85 39.84
CA GLN A 151 -10.60 3.27 40.99
C GLN A 151 -11.60 4.33 41.40
N MET A 152 -12.88 4.13 41.09
CA MET A 152 -13.93 4.96 41.64
C MET A 152 -13.82 4.82 43.16
N LYS A 153 -13.15 5.77 43.82
CA LYS A 153 -13.55 6.14 45.16
C LYS A 153 -15.02 6.51 45.01
N ASN A 154 -15.88 5.71 45.63
CA ASN A 154 -17.34 5.87 45.64
C ASN A 154 -17.80 7.16 46.36
N ASP A 155 -17.02 8.25 46.25
CA ASP A 155 -17.30 9.57 46.82
C ASP A 155 -17.99 10.49 45.80
N ILE A 156 -18.51 9.94 44.71
CA ILE A 156 -19.51 10.67 43.92
C ILE A 156 -20.82 10.45 44.65
N ALA A 157 -21.33 11.49 45.30
CA ALA A 157 -22.70 11.54 45.78
C ALA A 157 -23.63 11.38 44.57
N ALA A 158 -23.90 10.13 44.20
CA ALA A 158 -24.90 9.82 43.21
C ALA A 158 -26.22 10.35 43.77
N GLU A 159 -26.81 11.34 43.11
CA GLU A 159 -28.22 11.62 43.34
C GLU A 159 -28.98 10.30 43.19
N PRO A 160 -29.92 9.99 44.10
CA PRO A 160 -30.70 8.76 44.02
C PRO A 160 -31.28 8.63 42.61
N SER A 161 -31.18 7.43 42.04
CA SER A 161 -31.73 7.15 40.72
C SER A 161 -33.25 7.41 40.73
N LEU A 162 -33.65 8.58 40.22
CA LEU A 162 -35.04 8.89 39.99
C LEU A 162 -35.56 7.96 38.89
N LYS A 163 -36.54 7.12 39.24
CA LYS A 163 -37.24 6.30 38.24
C LYS A 163 -37.95 7.23 37.25
N TYR A 164 -37.40 7.33 36.06
CA TYR A 164 -38.02 8.05 34.95
C TYR A 164 -39.31 7.32 34.54
N GLY A 165 -40.47 7.94 34.78
CA GLY A 165 -41.73 7.50 34.15
C GLY A 165 -42.92 7.11 35.03
N MET A 166 -43.14 7.69 36.22
CA MET A 166 -44.49 7.74 36.79
C MET A 166 -44.98 9.18 36.81
N LYS A 167 -45.79 9.53 35.79
CA LYS A 167 -46.64 10.71 35.85
C LYS A 167 -47.86 10.33 36.70
N ASP A 168 -47.91 10.82 37.92
CA ASP A 168 -49.17 10.86 38.66
C ASP A 168 -50.10 11.82 37.91
N PHE A 169 -51.05 11.27 37.16
CA PHE A 169 -52.19 12.00 36.62
C PHE A 169 -53.20 12.21 37.75
N LYS A 170 -53.15 13.36 38.43
CA LYS A 170 -54.27 13.88 39.22
C LYS A 170 -54.37 15.40 39.07
N GLU A 171 -55.62 15.85 39.18
CA GLU A 171 -56.15 17.24 39.16
C GLU A 171 -56.48 17.80 37.76
N ASP A 172 -57.65 18.36 37.46
CA ASP A 172 -58.89 18.56 38.22
C ASP A 172 -60.03 18.86 37.23
N ILE A 173 -61.17 18.18 37.38
CA ILE A 173 -62.41 18.49 36.66
C ILE A 173 -63.25 19.37 37.57
N THR A 174 -63.06 20.69 37.52
CA THR A 174 -64.11 21.67 37.89
C THR A 174 -63.77 23.08 37.41
N LYS A 175 -64.25 23.42 36.21
CA LYS A 175 -64.69 24.78 35.83
C LYS A 175 -65.88 24.64 34.88
N ILE A 176 -67.08 24.78 35.44
CA ILE A 176 -68.23 25.58 35.00
C ILE A 176 -69.24 25.53 36.15
#